data_AF-A0A7Y2HMS8-F1
#
_entry.id   AF-A0A7Y2HMS8-F1
#
_cell.length_a   1.000
_cell.length_b   1.000
_cell.length_c   1.000
_cell.angle_alpha   90.00
_cell.angle_beta   90.00
_cell.angle_gamma   90.00
#
_symmetry.space_group_name_H-M   'P 1'
#
loop_
_entity.id
_entity.type
_entity.pdbx_description
1 polymer ?
#
loop_
_entity_poly.entity_id
_entity_poly.type
_entity_poly.pdbx_seq_one_letter_code
_entity_poly.pdbx_strand_id
1 'polypeptide(L)'
;LMKVSRIATVVLGLTATAAAVDPPGTIYVLYSLRAVLLTTAFFLPVYIAVFWTDLDGRAVLAAIAGGGLVGLITQLNGGGIGPIPSTFLGVGAGATLLLVFHFFFRNRSTA
;
A
#
# COMPACT_ATOMS: atom_id res chain seq x y z
N LEU A 1 24.84 9.70 10.81
CA LEU A 1 23.61 8.90 10.93
C LEU A 1 22.78 9.19 12.19
N MET A 2 23.33 9.18 13.42
CA MET A 2 22.53 9.32 14.66
C MET A 2 21.70 10.62 14.77
N LYS A 3 22.19 11.76 14.26
CA LYS A 3 21.44 13.03 14.30
C LYS A 3 20.15 12.97 13.47
N VAL A 4 20.21 12.38 12.28
CA VAL A 4 19.04 12.25 11.38
C VAL A 4 18.01 11.30 11.99
N SER A 5 18.44 10.16 12.53
CA SER A 5 17.55 9.22 13.22
C SER A 5 16.87 9.88 14.43
N ARG A 6 17.61 10.63 15.25
CA ARG A 6 17.05 11.32 16.41
C ARG A 6 16.02 12.38 16.02
N ILE A 7 16.29 13.15 14.97
CA ILE A 7 15.34 14.14 14.44
C ILE A 7 14.09 13.43 13.92
N ALA A 8 14.24 12.36 13.14
CA ALA A 8 13.11 11.59 12.64
C ALA A 8 12.25 11.03 13.77
N THR A 9 12.86 10.49 14.83
CA THR A 9 12.11 9.99 16.00
C THR A 9 11.34 11.10 16.71
N VAL A 10 11.95 12.27 16.90
CA VAL A 10 11.29 13.40 17.57
C VAL A 10 10.14 13.93 16.70
N VAL A 11 10.36 14.12 15.41
CA VAL A 11 9.34 14.64 14.48
C VAL A 11 8.18 13.64 14.34
N LEU A 12 8.47 12.37 14.04
CA LEU A 12 7.43 11.33 13.93
C LEU A 12 6.70 11.13 15.25
N GLY A 13 7.42 11.14 16.38
CA GLY A 13 6.83 11.03 17.71
C GLY A 13 5.87 12.18 18.01
N LEU A 14 6.27 13.43 17.76
CA LEU A 14 5.40 14.60 17.95
C LEU A 14 4.17 14.56 17.04
N THR A 15 4.34 14.21 15.76
CA THR A 15 3.20 14.07 14.83
C THR A 15 2.23 12.97 15.27
N ALA A 16 2.73 11.84 15.77
CA ALA A 16 1.91 10.76 16.27
C ALA A 16 1.13 11.16 17.53
N THR A 17 1.76 11.87 18.46
CA THR A 17 1.10 12.40 19.66
C THR A 17 0.02 13.42 19.29
N ALA A 18 0.31 14.33 18.36
CA ALA A 18 -0.68 15.30 17.88
C ALA A 18 -1.91 14.62 17.26
N ALA A 19 -1.68 13.61 16.40
CA ALA A 19 -2.77 12.82 15.80
C ALA A 19 -3.53 11.95 16.81
N ALA A 20 -2.93 11.65 17.97
CA ALA A 20 -3.58 10.89 19.05
C ALA A 20 -4.48 11.75 19.93
N VAL A 21 -4.21 13.07 20.04
CA VAL A 21 -5.02 14.01 20.83
C VAL A 21 -6.37 14.28 20.15
N ASP A 22 -6.38 14.41 18.82
CA ASP A 22 -7.60 14.57 18.02
C ASP A 22 -7.59 13.57 16.84
N PRO A 23 -8.00 12.31 17.08
CA PRO A 23 -7.98 11.29 16.04
C PRO A 23 -8.99 11.62 14.93
N PRO A 24 -8.59 11.59 13.65
CA PRO A 24 -9.53 11.80 12.56
C PRO A 24 -10.46 10.59 12.44
N GLY A 25 -11.72 10.79 12.85
CA GLY A 25 -12.76 9.77 12.80
C GLY A 25 -12.72 8.77 13.95
N THR A 26 -13.44 7.66 13.81
CA THR A 26 -13.50 6.64 14.87
C THR A 26 -12.27 5.73 14.84
N ILE A 27 -11.95 5.10 15.98
CA ILE A 27 -10.90 4.08 16.10
C ILE A 27 -11.03 3.02 14.99
N TYR A 28 -12.27 2.63 14.65
CA TYR A 28 -12.57 1.68 13.59
C TYR A 28 -12.07 2.12 12.21
N VAL A 29 -12.27 3.40 11.85
CA VAL A 29 -11.80 3.97 10.58
C VAL A 29 -10.28 3.94 10.50
N LEU A 30 -9.60 4.32 11.58
CA LEU A 30 -8.13 4.32 11.65
C LEU A 30 -7.54 2.90 11.53
N TYR A 31 -8.14 1.91 12.18
CA TYR A 31 -7.71 0.51 12.07
C TYR A 31 -7.98 -0.06 10.67
N SER A 32 -9.14 0.24 10.09
CA SER A 32 -9.50 -0.21 8.74
C SER A 32 -8.53 0.38 7.70
N LEU A 33 -8.20 1.66 7.81
CA LEU A 33 -7.29 2.35 6.88
C LEU A 33 -5.85 1.82 6.98
N ARG A 34 -5.37 1.50 8.19
CA ARG A 34 -4.08 0.79 8.38
C ARG A 34 -4.10 -0.60 7.77
N ALA A 35 -5.17 -1.36 7.98
CA ALA A 35 -5.31 -2.71 7.44
C ALA A 35 -5.29 -2.68 5.90
N VAL A 36 -5.99 -1.73 5.27
CA VAL A 36 -5.95 -1.52 3.82
C VAL A 36 -4.53 -1.22 3.35
N LEU A 37 -3.87 -0.19 3.90
CA LEU A 37 -2.54 0.18 3.44
C LEU A 37 -1.50 -0.93 3.63
N LEU A 38 -1.53 -1.65 4.75
CA LEU A 38 -0.60 -2.75 5.00
C LEU A 38 -0.85 -3.97 4.11
N THR A 39 -2.11 -4.29 3.83
CA THR A 39 -2.46 -5.47 3.02
C THR A 39 -2.30 -5.22 1.53
N THR A 40 -2.72 -4.06 1.04
CA THR A 40 -2.74 -3.75 -0.40
C THR A 40 -1.38 -3.29 -0.90
N ALA A 41 -0.66 -2.48 -0.12
CA ALA A 41 0.61 -1.92 -0.53
C ALA A 41 1.81 -2.78 -0.12
N PHE A 42 1.72 -3.57 0.95
CA PHE A 42 2.88 -4.33 1.45
C PHE A 42 2.71 -5.84 1.32
N PHE A 43 1.62 -6.42 1.81
CA PHE A 43 1.52 -7.88 1.92
C PHE A 43 1.63 -8.58 0.56
N LEU A 44 0.79 -8.20 -0.41
CA LEU A 44 0.77 -8.87 -1.71
C LEU A 44 2.06 -8.64 -2.55
N PRO A 45 2.53 -7.40 -2.77
CA PRO A 45 3.68 -7.16 -3.66
C PRO A 45 4.97 -7.74 -3.08
N VAL A 46 5.18 -7.62 -1.76
CA VAL A 46 6.36 -8.15 -1.10
C VAL A 46 6.34 -9.67 -1.09
N TYR A 47 5.19 -10.30 -0.80
CA TYR A 47 5.10 -11.76 -0.81
C TYR A 47 5.37 -12.32 -2.21
N ILE A 48 4.75 -11.75 -3.25
CA ILE A 48 4.98 -12.18 -4.63
C ILE A 48 6.44 -11.96 -5.04
N ALA A 49 7.04 -10.82 -4.69
CA ALA A 49 8.45 -10.53 -5.01
C ALA A 49 9.43 -11.49 -4.32
N VAL A 50 9.11 -11.99 -3.11
CA VAL A 50 9.94 -12.98 -2.41
C VAL A 50 9.90 -14.35 -3.10
N PHE A 51 8.74 -14.78 -3.58
CA PHE A 51 8.59 -16.09 -4.23
C PHE A 51 8.93 -16.10 -5.72
N TRP A 52 8.85 -14.94 -6.38
CA TRP A 52 9.01 -14.85 -7.82
C TRP A 52 10.15 -13.88 -8.18
N THR A 53 11.33 -14.45 -8.37
CA THR A 53 12.61 -13.73 -8.51
C THR A 53 12.81 -13.02 -9.86
N ASP A 54 11.97 -13.31 -10.85
CA ASP A 54 12.02 -12.73 -12.21
C ASP A 54 11.14 -11.46 -12.34
N LEU A 55 10.82 -10.81 -11.22
CA LEU A 55 10.00 -9.60 -11.19
C LEU A 55 10.85 -8.34 -11.28
N ASP A 56 10.56 -7.52 -12.29
CA ASP A 56 11.13 -6.18 -12.41
C ASP A 56 10.65 -5.31 -11.22
N GLY A 57 11.58 -4.68 -10.50
CA GLY A 57 11.29 -3.85 -9.34
C GLY A 57 10.34 -2.68 -9.65
N ARG A 58 10.29 -2.25 -10.92
CA ARG A 58 9.33 -1.22 -11.38
C ARG A 58 7.89 -1.73 -11.33
N ALA A 59 7.66 -2.99 -11.67
CA ALA A 59 6.33 -3.61 -11.60
C ALA A 59 5.86 -3.74 -10.16
N VAL A 60 6.78 -4.08 -9.24
CA VAL A 60 6.50 -4.13 -7.81
C VAL A 60 6.12 -2.74 -7.28
N LEU A 61 6.88 -1.69 -7.62
CA LEU A 61 6.55 -0.32 -7.22
C LEU A 61 5.19 0.15 -7.77
N ALA A 62 4.88 -0.18 -9.02
CA ALA A 62 3.57 0.13 -9.61
C ALA A 62 2.42 -0.59 -8.88
N ALA A 63 2.63 -1.84 -8.48
CA ALA A 63 1.67 -2.61 -7.71
C ALA A 63 1.45 -2.03 -6.30
N ILE A 64 2.52 -1.63 -5.61
CA ILE A 64 2.46 -0.96 -4.29
C ILE A 64 1.68 0.35 -4.40
N ALA A 65 2.06 1.21 -5.34
CA ALA A 65 1.44 2.52 -5.51
C ALA A 65 -0.02 2.40 -5.96
N GLY A 66 -0.30 1.55 -6.94
CA GLY A 66 -1.65 1.37 -7.47
C GLY A 66 -2.60 0.66 -6.50
N GLY A 67 -2.15 -0.42 -5.86
CA GLY A 67 -2.94 -1.11 -4.83
C GLY A 67 -3.19 -0.25 -3.58
N GLY A 68 -2.18 0.54 -3.18
CA GLY A 68 -2.30 1.53 -2.11
C GLY A 68 -3.30 2.64 -2.44
N LEU A 69 -3.20 3.26 -3.63
CA LEU A 69 -4.11 4.32 -4.05
C LEU A 69 -5.55 3.83 -4.19
N VAL A 70 -5.77 2.70 -4.86
CA VAL A 70 -7.12 2.14 -5.06
C VAL A 70 -7.74 1.74 -3.72
N GLY A 71 -6.96 1.10 -2.84
CA GLY A 71 -7.41 0.77 -1.48
C GLY A 71 -7.77 2.02 -0.67
N LEU A 72 -6.93 3.07 -0.71
CA LEU A 72 -7.16 4.31 0.02
C LEU A 72 -8.41 5.05 -0.50
N ILE A 73 -8.53 5.21 -1.82
CA ILE A 73 -9.66 5.92 -2.44
C ILE A 73 -10.99 5.20 -2.14
N THR A 74 -11.01 3.88 -2.24
CA THR A 74 -12.21 3.09 -1.95
C THR A 74 -12.57 3.12 -0.46
N GLN A 75 -11.57 3.16 0.43
CA GLN A 75 -11.81 3.34 1.86
C GLN A 75 -12.42 4.72 2.17
N LEU A 76 -11.90 5.78 1.55
CA LEU A 76 -12.38 7.15 1.76
C LEU A 76 -13.79 7.39 1.19
N ASN A 77 -14.17 6.67 0.13
CA ASN A 77 -15.49 6.78 -0.51
C ASN A 77 -16.58 5.89 0.11
N GLY A 78 -16.35 5.31 1.30
CA GLY A 78 -17.37 4.54 2.01
C GLY A 78 -16.93 3.14 2.46
N GLY A 79 -15.64 2.83 2.48
CA GLY A 79 -15.11 1.58 3.03
C GLY A 79 -15.15 0.36 2.10
N GLY A 80 -15.62 0.52 0.86
CA GLY A 80 -15.75 -0.57 -0.11
C GLY A 80 -16.70 -0.25 -1.27
N ILE A 81 -16.85 -1.21 -2.18
CA ILE A 81 -17.84 -1.15 -3.26
C ILE A 81 -18.87 -2.26 -2.98
N GLY A 82 -20.06 -1.87 -2.53
CA GLY A 82 -21.11 -2.82 -2.14
C GLY A 82 -20.65 -3.73 -0.99
N PRO A 83 -20.77 -5.06 -1.11
CA PRO A 83 -20.33 -6.00 -0.06
C PRO A 83 -18.82 -6.26 -0.04
N ILE A 84 -18.04 -5.73 -0.98
CA ILE A 84 -16.61 -6.03 -1.11
C ILE A 84 -15.80 -5.01 -0.28
N PRO A 85 -15.01 -5.47 0.71
CA PRO A 85 -14.13 -4.59 1.45
C PRO A 85 -13.05 -3.93 0.57
N SER A 86 -12.73 -2.69 0.89
CA SER A 86 -11.66 -1.90 0.25
C SER A 86 -10.29 -2.60 0.22
N THR A 87 -9.99 -3.45 1.22
CA THR A 87 -8.78 -4.27 1.27
C THR A 87 -8.69 -5.20 0.06
N PHE A 88 -9.77 -5.90 -0.30
CA PHE A 88 -9.79 -6.81 -1.44
C PHE A 88 -9.68 -6.05 -2.76
N LEU A 89 -10.29 -4.87 -2.86
CA LEU A 89 -10.20 -4.03 -4.05
C LEU A 89 -8.77 -3.53 -4.29
N GLY A 90 -8.10 -3.06 -3.25
CA GLY A 90 -6.70 -2.64 -3.36
C GLY A 90 -5.74 -3.81 -3.63
N VAL A 91 -5.96 -4.99 -3.03
CA VAL A 91 -5.15 -6.19 -3.31
C VAL A 91 -5.36 -6.65 -4.75
N GLY A 92 -6.60 -6.68 -5.24
CA GLY A 92 -6.92 -7.02 -6.63
C GLY A 92 -6.31 -6.05 -7.63
N ALA A 93 -6.39 -4.73 -7.35
CA ALA A 93 -5.74 -3.72 -8.17
C ALA A 93 -4.20 -3.86 -8.17
N GLY A 94 -3.60 -4.11 -7.01
CA GLY A 94 -2.16 -4.38 -6.91
C GLY A 94 -1.75 -5.62 -7.70
N ALA A 95 -2.50 -6.72 -7.60
CA ALA A 95 -2.24 -7.97 -8.31
C ALA A 95 -2.33 -7.80 -9.83
N THR A 96 -3.39 -7.15 -10.30
CA THR A 96 -3.61 -6.90 -11.74
C THR A 96 -2.54 -5.99 -12.32
N LEU A 97 -2.17 -4.91 -11.62
CA LEU A 97 -1.07 -4.03 -12.04
C LEU A 97 0.27 -4.76 -12.06
N LEU A 98 0.57 -5.56 -11.03
CA LEU A 98 1.79 -6.36 -11.00
C LEU A 98 1.89 -7.27 -12.23
N LEU A 99 0.81 -7.98 -12.55
CA LEU A 99 0.76 -8.87 -13.72
C LEU A 99 0.89 -8.09 -15.03
N VAL A 100 0.12 -7.03 -15.21
CA VAL A 100 0.14 -6.20 -16.43
C VAL A 100 1.54 -5.62 -16.66
N PHE A 101 2.17 -5.06 -15.64
CA PHE A 101 3.51 -4.52 -15.75
C PHE A 101 4.57 -5.62 -15.94
N HIS A 102 4.43 -6.77 -15.29
CA HIS A 102 5.33 -7.90 -15.52
C HIS A 102 5.28 -8.37 -16.98
N PHE A 103 4.09 -8.56 -17.56
CA PHE A 103 3.95 -8.92 -18.97
C PHE A 103 4.50 -7.84 -19.92
N PHE A 104 4.24 -6.58 -19.63
CA PHE A 104 4.69 -5.47 -20.47
C PHE A 104 6.22 -5.32 -20.48
N PHE A 105 6.88 -5.49 -19.33
CA PHE A 105 8.35 -5.41 -19.23
C PHE A 105 9.05 -6.67 -19.75
N ARG A 106 8.46 -7.85 -19.57
CA ARG A 106 8.99 -9.10 -20.13
C ARG A 106 9.11 -9.03 -21.66
N ASN A 107 8.12 -8.45 -22.34
CA ASN A 107 8.15 -8.27 -23.80
C ASN A 107 9.28 -7.36 -24.31
N ARG A 108 9.81 -6.45 -23.47
CA ARG A 108 10.90 -5.56 -23.87
C ARG A 108 12.29 -6.19 -23.72
N SER A 109 12.41 -7.30 -23.00
CA SER A 109 13.68 -8.01 -22.84
C SER A 109 13.98 -8.97 -24.01
N THR A 110 12.96 -9.30 -24.82
CA THR A 110 13.04 -10.24 -25.94
C THR A 110 13.06 -9.58 -27.33
N ALA A 111 13.08 -8.25 -27.39
CA ALA A 111 13.15 -7.45 -28.62
C ALA A 111 14.49 -6.71 -28.68
#